data_AF-J9GBD3-F1
#
_entry.id   AF-J9GBD3-F1
#
_cell.length_a   1.000
_cell.length_b   1.000
_cell.length_c   1.000
_cell.angle_alpha   90.00
_cell.angle_beta   90.00
_cell.angle_gamma   90.00
#
_symmetry.space_group_name_H-M   'P 1'
#
loop_
_entity.id
_entity.type
_entity.pdbx_description
1 polymer ?
#
loop_
_entity_poly.entity_id
_entity_poly.type
_entity_poly.pdbx_seq_one_letter_code
_entity_poly.pdbx_strand_id
1 'polypeptide(L)'
;WEVTADNREFLMSAMERSFGVKAEGLLEAQLEDIAMTLATEYWADRQKPFLDIVADSFLEEYDELNIEVAFKTAVANSVAYIMYSRLAENPDHYFEHEDFQKVFDFNSRQTVNALGTAVNTISTRMFQEIEKAIDEYEQTRNNERSKYDERNDLQTGWGLQNSGYGTGDSERQDLGQVWQNAQSISGAEQPDAPERLDYDREAVPTFVGDRGRSERQNGTADETVSGAESGTGQGERSDGLGKTHEQPESTGRGSRDDGAYQQLSLNLFLSEDEQISFIDRAESFTPSAFSFAQEEIDHFLLLGSNTDEARKIIALEYMKQKPAEEIAATLSQVYHGGFGLKEDSGNISAWYGEDGIHLAKGASAIDSPRAQVISWEDVATRIGELLEQGHFATNVELEEAAGYERISVAQSIWYLYHDLSEEAKSMGFFSSLSSIQGNGFPNETQWLSDQLNQPQFLEILKAEYRSFIDA
;
A
#
# COMPACT_ATOMS: atom_id res chain seq x y z
N TRP A 1 -3.77 17.34 -14.08
CA TRP A 1 -3.95 16.89 -15.47
C TRP A 1 -4.69 15.55 -15.53
N GLU A 2 -5.32 15.26 -16.67
CA GLU A 2 -6.06 14.02 -16.98
C GLU A 2 -5.80 13.62 -18.44
N VAL A 3 -5.70 12.32 -18.73
CA VAL A 3 -5.53 11.81 -20.10
C VAL A 3 -6.91 11.45 -20.67
N THR A 4 -7.28 12.13 -21.75
CA THR A 4 -8.57 12.04 -22.41
C THR A 4 -8.40 11.57 -23.84
N ALA A 5 -9.46 11.06 -24.47
CA ALA A 5 -9.41 10.67 -25.89
C ALA A 5 -8.89 11.82 -26.80
N ASP A 6 -9.24 13.06 -26.46
CA ASP A 6 -8.87 14.28 -27.20
C ASP A 6 -7.37 14.64 -27.12
N ASN A 7 -6.64 14.21 -26.07
CA ASN A 7 -5.22 14.59 -25.86
C ASN A 7 -4.22 13.42 -26.06
N ARG A 8 -4.69 12.16 -26.18
CA ARG A 8 -3.85 10.96 -26.37
C ARG A 8 -2.87 11.07 -27.56
N GLU A 9 -3.32 11.48 -28.75
CA GLU A 9 -2.43 11.60 -29.93
C GLU A 9 -1.32 12.65 -29.74
N PHE A 10 -1.65 13.77 -29.07
CA PHE A 10 -0.68 14.81 -28.74
C PHE A 10 0.35 14.30 -27.73
N LEU A 11 -0.11 13.58 -26.70
CA LEU A 11 0.76 12.98 -25.68
C LEU A 11 1.73 11.98 -26.29
N MET A 12 1.26 11.04 -27.13
CA MET A 12 2.13 10.07 -27.80
C MET A 12 3.22 10.77 -28.64
N SER A 13 2.85 11.84 -29.35
CA SER A 13 3.77 12.66 -30.15
C SER A 13 4.77 13.47 -29.31
N ALA A 14 4.38 13.90 -28.11
CA ALA A 14 5.24 14.60 -27.17
C ALA A 14 6.23 13.63 -26.49
N MET A 15 5.74 12.47 -26.06
CA MET A 15 6.56 11.41 -25.46
C MET A 15 7.60 10.86 -26.45
N GLU A 16 7.24 10.67 -27.72
CA GLU A 16 8.20 10.31 -28.78
C GLU A 16 9.31 11.36 -28.93
N ARG A 17 8.96 12.65 -28.85
CA ARG A 17 9.93 13.75 -28.93
C ARG A 17 10.88 13.81 -27.72
N SER A 18 10.37 13.54 -26.52
CA SER A 18 11.15 13.63 -25.27
C SER A 18 11.98 12.39 -24.95
N PHE A 19 11.55 11.20 -25.41
CA PHE A 19 12.19 9.92 -25.10
C PHE A 19 12.74 9.15 -26.31
N GLY A 20 12.43 9.57 -27.55
CA GLY A 20 12.89 8.91 -28.77
C GLY A 20 12.20 7.57 -29.09
N VAL A 21 11.21 7.18 -28.30
CA VAL A 21 10.41 5.95 -28.47
C VAL A 21 9.17 6.25 -29.30
N LYS A 22 9.03 5.57 -30.43
CA LYS A 22 7.97 5.85 -31.41
C LYS A 22 6.57 5.64 -30.87
N ALA A 23 5.64 6.47 -31.34
CA ALA A 23 4.20 6.35 -31.14
C ALA A 23 3.55 5.20 -31.98
N GLU A 24 4.07 3.98 -31.91
CA GLU A 24 3.51 2.82 -32.65
C GLU A 24 2.44 2.09 -31.82
N GLY A 25 1.16 2.43 -32.03
CA GLY A 25 0.02 1.66 -31.49
C GLY A 25 -0.79 2.39 -30.41
N LEU A 26 -0.74 1.90 -29.17
CA LEU A 26 -1.43 2.50 -28.01
C LEU A 26 -0.44 3.33 -27.17
N LEU A 27 -0.93 4.35 -26.48
CA LEU A 27 -0.14 5.14 -25.54
C LEU A 27 0.42 4.24 -24.43
N GLU A 28 -0.42 3.33 -23.95
CA GLU A 28 -0.15 2.24 -23.01
C GLU A 28 1.15 1.47 -23.37
N ALA A 29 1.23 0.92 -24.59
CA ALA A 29 2.41 0.20 -25.08
C ALA A 29 3.64 1.11 -25.26
N GLN A 30 3.45 2.36 -25.73
CA GLN A 30 4.55 3.32 -25.83
C GLN A 30 5.16 3.64 -24.44
N LEU A 31 4.35 3.68 -23.39
CA LEU A 31 4.82 3.94 -22.03
C LEU A 31 5.66 2.79 -21.46
N GLU A 32 5.33 1.54 -21.81
CA GLU A 32 6.15 0.36 -21.47
C GLU A 32 7.52 0.41 -22.17
N ASP A 33 7.55 0.68 -23.48
CA ASP A 33 8.80 0.82 -24.24
C ASP A 33 9.66 1.98 -23.71
N ILE A 34 9.04 3.09 -23.30
CA ILE A 34 9.73 4.21 -22.62
C ILE A 34 10.27 3.76 -21.26
N ALA A 35 9.48 3.04 -20.45
CA ALA A 35 9.92 2.54 -19.15
C ALA A 35 11.13 1.58 -19.28
N MET A 36 11.11 0.66 -20.26
CA MET A 36 12.22 -0.24 -20.56
C MET A 36 13.46 0.49 -21.09
N THR A 37 13.26 1.52 -21.93
CA THR A 37 14.36 2.36 -22.43
C THR A 37 15.02 3.14 -21.28
N LEU A 38 14.23 3.76 -20.42
CA LEU A 38 14.71 4.53 -19.26
C LEU A 38 15.35 3.63 -18.18
N ALA A 39 14.83 2.42 -17.96
CA ALA A 39 15.47 1.42 -17.11
C ALA A 39 16.85 1.00 -17.66
N THR A 40 16.97 0.91 -19.00
CA THR A 40 18.24 0.62 -19.68
C THR A 40 19.25 1.76 -19.57
N GLU A 41 18.82 3.02 -19.74
CA GLU A 41 19.65 4.21 -19.48
C GLU A 41 20.14 4.23 -18.02
N TYR A 42 19.22 4.07 -17.06
CA TYR A 42 19.53 4.09 -15.63
C TYR A 42 20.52 2.99 -15.25
N TRP A 43 20.36 1.77 -15.77
CA TRP A 43 21.30 0.67 -15.54
C TRP A 43 22.70 1.01 -16.05
N ALA A 44 22.83 1.54 -17.28
CA ALA A 44 24.14 1.88 -17.85
C ALA A 44 24.94 2.83 -16.94
N ASP A 45 24.27 3.81 -16.34
CA ASP A 45 24.86 4.81 -15.42
C ASP A 45 25.05 4.31 -13.97
N ARG A 46 24.24 3.34 -13.51
CA ARG A 46 24.17 2.93 -12.08
C ARG A 46 24.56 1.48 -11.78
N GLN A 47 24.86 0.66 -12.77
CA GLN A 47 25.22 -0.75 -12.61
C GLN A 47 26.35 -0.99 -11.59
N LYS A 48 27.43 -0.21 -11.61
CA LYS A 48 28.59 -0.43 -10.73
C LYS A 48 28.25 -0.34 -9.23
N PRO A 49 27.73 0.81 -8.72
CA PRO A 49 27.33 0.89 -7.31
C PRO A 49 26.12 0.00 -6.97
N PHE A 50 25.40 -0.54 -7.97
CA PHE A 50 24.38 -1.56 -7.73
C PHE A 50 25.00 -2.95 -7.50
N LEU A 51 25.96 -3.38 -8.33
CA LEU A 51 26.65 -4.66 -8.16
C LEU A 51 27.41 -4.73 -6.81
N ASP A 52 27.93 -3.60 -6.32
CA ASP A 52 28.59 -3.50 -5.01
C ASP A 52 27.65 -3.79 -3.80
N ILE A 53 26.32 -3.74 -3.99
CA ILE A 53 25.30 -3.93 -2.93
C ILE A 53 24.43 -5.19 -3.11
N VAL A 54 24.80 -6.06 -4.06
CA VAL A 54 24.07 -7.31 -4.36
C VAL A 54 24.37 -8.44 -3.36
N ALA A 55 25.48 -8.35 -2.61
CA ALA A 55 25.82 -9.32 -1.56
C ALA A 55 24.71 -9.45 -0.50
N ASP A 56 24.55 -10.65 0.06
CA ASP A 56 23.49 -11.04 0.99
C ASP A 56 22.06 -10.83 0.39
N SER A 57 21.90 -11.03 -0.92
CA SER A 57 20.61 -10.97 -1.62
C SER A 57 20.42 -12.13 -2.62
N PHE A 58 19.19 -12.39 -3.07
CA PHE A 58 18.93 -13.45 -4.09
C PHE A 58 19.60 -13.17 -5.44
N LEU A 59 20.04 -11.92 -5.70
CA LEU A 59 20.81 -11.56 -6.88
C LEU A 59 22.30 -11.97 -6.77
N GLU A 60 22.80 -12.39 -5.60
CA GLU A 60 24.21 -12.77 -5.42
C GLU A 60 24.59 -14.06 -6.20
N GLU A 61 23.63 -14.95 -6.40
CA GLU A 61 23.85 -16.18 -7.18
C GLU A 61 23.78 -15.96 -8.70
N TYR A 62 23.42 -14.75 -9.16
CA TYR A 62 23.27 -14.42 -10.57
C TYR A 62 24.57 -13.83 -11.14
N ASP A 63 24.85 -14.10 -12.42
CA ASP A 63 25.86 -13.35 -13.15
C ASP A 63 25.39 -11.92 -13.50
N GLU A 64 26.33 -11.03 -13.83
CA GLU A 64 26.06 -9.61 -14.12
C GLU A 64 24.99 -9.41 -15.22
N LEU A 65 24.88 -10.31 -16.20
CA LEU A 65 23.89 -10.22 -17.28
C LEU A 65 22.49 -10.61 -16.79
N ASN A 66 22.39 -11.63 -15.94
CA ASN A 66 21.15 -12.03 -15.30
C ASN A 66 20.66 -10.99 -14.29
N ILE A 67 21.58 -10.34 -13.56
CA ILE A 67 21.27 -9.19 -12.69
C ILE A 67 20.77 -8.00 -13.53
N GLU A 68 21.44 -7.69 -14.65
CA GLU A 68 21.03 -6.63 -15.58
C GLU A 68 19.60 -6.84 -16.10
N VAL A 69 19.28 -8.06 -16.56
CA VAL A 69 17.94 -8.40 -17.05
C VAL A 69 16.92 -8.31 -15.92
N ALA A 70 17.19 -8.88 -14.74
CA ALA A 70 16.29 -8.80 -13.60
C ALA A 70 16.00 -7.36 -13.18
N PHE A 71 17.03 -6.51 -13.11
CA PHE A 71 16.90 -5.08 -12.80
C PHE A 71 16.07 -4.33 -13.83
N LYS A 72 16.38 -4.45 -15.12
CA LYS A 72 15.66 -3.73 -16.18
C LYS A 72 14.19 -4.13 -16.23
N THR A 73 13.89 -5.44 -16.16
CA THR A 73 12.51 -5.94 -16.14
C THR A 73 11.76 -5.48 -14.89
N ALA A 74 12.34 -5.63 -13.69
CA ALA A 74 11.69 -5.21 -12.45
C ALA A 74 11.40 -3.71 -12.42
N VAL A 75 12.34 -2.87 -12.87
CA VAL A 75 12.15 -1.42 -12.95
C VAL A 75 11.12 -1.06 -14.01
N ALA A 76 11.22 -1.60 -15.22
CA ALA A 76 10.31 -1.28 -16.31
C ALA A 76 8.86 -1.63 -15.97
N ASN A 77 8.62 -2.84 -15.47
CA ASN A 77 7.28 -3.32 -15.13
C ASN A 77 6.70 -2.54 -13.94
N SER A 78 7.51 -2.21 -12.92
CA SER A 78 7.08 -1.37 -11.79
C SER A 78 6.74 0.06 -12.22
N VAL A 79 7.53 0.66 -13.11
CA VAL A 79 7.27 2.00 -13.66
C VAL A 79 6.02 1.99 -14.52
N ALA A 80 5.85 0.99 -15.38
CA ALA A 80 4.67 0.83 -16.20
C ALA A 80 3.41 0.70 -15.33
N TYR A 81 3.39 -0.20 -14.34
CA TYR A 81 2.28 -0.32 -13.39
C TYR A 81 1.91 1.02 -12.72
N ILE A 82 2.91 1.81 -12.30
CA ILE A 82 2.71 3.17 -11.76
C ILE A 82 2.07 4.11 -12.80
N MET A 83 2.49 4.08 -14.07
CA MET A 83 1.83 4.86 -15.13
C MET A 83 0.37 4.41 -15.32
N TYR A 84 0.12 3.11 -15.43
CA TYR A 84 -1.21 2.56 -15.67
C TYR A 84 -2.17 2.84 -14.51
N SER A 85 -1.73 2.73 -13.25
CA SER A 85 -2.53 3.12 -12.07
C SER A 85 -2.98 4.59 -12.06
N ARG A 86 -2.36 5.46 -12.88
CA ARG A 86 -2.75 6.86 -13.06
C ARG A 86 -3.53 7.13 -14.35
N LEU A 87 -3.44 6.25 -15.35
CA LEU A 87 -3.92 6.45 -16.72
C LEU A 87 -5.07 5.53 -17.14
N ALA A 88 -5.20 4.36 -16.51
CA ALA A 88 -6.24 3.36 -16.74
C ALA A 88 -7.14 3.23 -15.50
N GLU A 89 -8.38 2.78 -15.70
CA GLU A 89 -9.33 2.54 -14.59
C GLU A 89 -8.89 1.37 -13.70
N ASN A 90 -8.25 0.36 -14.27
CA ASN A 90 -7.68 -0.78 -13.55
C ASN A 90 -6.38 -1.25 -14.22
N PRO A 91 -5.21 -1.18 -13.56
CA PRO A 91 -3.95 -1.67 -14.11
C PRO A 91 -3.89 -3.20 -14.21
N ASP A 92 -4.65 -3.94 -13.39
CA ASP A 92 -4.60 -5.41 -13.30
C ASP A 92 -5.16 -6.12 -14.55
N HIS A 93 -5.67 -5.37 -15.53
CA HIS A 93 -6.03 -5.88 -16.86
C HIS A 93 -4.85 -5.95 -17.83
N TYR A 94 -3.68 -5.44 -17.45
CA TYR A 94 -2.50 -5.30 -18.31
C TYR A 94 -1.26 -6.03 -17.79
N PHE A 95 -1.22 -6.40 -16.52
CA PHE A 95 -0.10 -7.08 -15.88
C PHE A 95 -0.55 -8.37 -15.21
N GLU A 96 0.21 -9.44 -15.42
CA GLU A 96 0.04 -10.72 -14.73
C GLU A 96 1.01 -10.83 -13.55
N HIS A 97 0.81 -11.82 -12.67
CA HIS A 97 1.67 -12.01 -11.49
C HIS A 97 3.12 -12.36 -11.88
N GLU A 98 3.31 -13.01 -13.02
CA GLU A 98 4.62 -13.33 -13.59
C GLU A 98 5.44 -12.07 -13.95
N ASP A 99 4.80 -10.96 -14.32
CA ASP A 99 5.50 -9.72 -14.71
C ASP A 99 6.27 -9.10 -13.53
N PHE A 100 5.79 -9.32 -12.30
CA PHE A 100 6.44 -8.85 -11.08
C PHE A 100 7.35 -9.91 -10.44
N GLN A 101 7.53 -11.09 -11.06
CA GLN A 101 8.40 -12.14 -10.52
C GLN A 101 9.82 -11.63 -10.25
N LYS A 102 10.33 -10.74 -11.12
CA LYS A 102 11.66 -10.12 -10.97
C LYS A 102 11.79 -9.10 -9.86
N VAL A 103 10.69 -8.62 -9.27
CA VAL A 103 10.74 -7.76 -8.08
C VAL A 103 11.13 -8.58 -6.84
N PHE A 104 10.76 -9.86 -6.77
CA PHE A 104 11.08 -10.73 -5.62
C PHE A 104 12.58 -11.09 -5.51
N ASP A 105 13.34 -10.98 -6.59
CA ASP A 105 14.80 -11.15 -6.58
C ASP A 105 15.48 -10.03 -5.73
N PHE A 106 14.80 -8.88 -5.55
CA PHE A 106 15.24 -7.75 -4.72
C PHE A 106 14.77 -7.93 -3.27
N ASN A 107 15.43 -8.82 -2.53
CA ASN A 107 15.01 -9.21 -1.18
C ASN A 107 15.81 -8.54 -0.02
N SER A 108 16.91 -7.84 -0.30
CA SER A 108 17.73 -7.19 0.73
C SER A 108 17.35 -5.71 0.87
N ARG A 109 17.54 -5.12 2.05
CA ARG A 109 17.25 -3.68 2.28
C ARG A 109 17.98 -2.78 1.27
N GLN A 110 19.18 -3.19 0.84
CA GLN A 110 20.00 -2.40 -0.08
C GLN A 110 19.45 -2.50 -1.51
N THR A 111 19.17 -3.72 -1.99
CA THR A 111 18.64 -3.94 -3.34
C THR A 111 17.22 -3.38 -3.51
N VAL A 112 16.33 -3.56 -2.52
CA VAL A 112 14.98 -2.94 -2.49
C VAL A 112 15.06 -1.42 -2.60
N ASN A 113 15.95 -0.77 -1.82
CA ASN A 113 16.09 0.69 -1.83
C ASN A 113 16.62 1.19 -3.18
N ALA A 114 17.57 0.48 -3.79
CA ALA A 114 18.09 0.82 -5.11
C ALA A 114 17.04 0.64 -6.22
N LEU A 115 16.23 -0.43 -6.17
CA LEU A 115 15.10 -0.65 -7.06
C LEU A 115 14.06 0.49 -6.93
N GLY A 116 13.60 0.77 -5.71
CA GLY A 116 12.64 1.84 -5.44
C GLY A 116 13.15 3.22 -5.85
N THR A 117 14.45 3.50 -5.68
CA THR A 117 15.08 4.74 -6.15
C THR A 117 15.04 4.85 -7.68
N ALA A 118 15.32 3.76 -8.40
CA ALA A 118 15.26 3.73 -9.87
C ALA A 118 13.83 3.94 -10.38
N VAL A 119 12.88 3.17 -9.84
CA VAL A 119 11.46 3.27 -10.18
C VAL A 119 10.93 4.69 -9.93
N ASN A 120 11.19 5.28 -8.76
CA ASN A 120 10.77 6.65 -8.45
C ASN A 120 11.41 7.71 -9.35
N THR A 121 12.70 7.56 -9.68
CA THR A 121 13.41 8.49 -10.57
C THR A 121 12.81 8.48 -11.97
N ILE A 122 12.54 7.30 -12.51
CA ILE A 122 12.02 7.11 -13.86
C ILE A 122 10.55 7.52 -13.94
N SER A 123 9.71 7.09 -13.00
CA SER A 123 8.29 7.47 -12.98
C SER A 123 8.09 8.98 -12.80
N THR A 124 8.90 9.63 -11.96
CA THR A 124 8.89 11.10 -11.83
C THR A 124 9.23 11.79 -13.15
N ARG A 125 10.26 11.33 -13.88
CA ARG A 125 10.64 11.89 -15.19
C ARG A 125 9.54 11.72 -16.24
N MET A 126 8.87 10.57 -16.26
CA MET A 126 7.77 10.31 -17.19
C MET A 126 6.53 11.15 -16.85
N PHE A 127 6.12 11.24 -15.58
CA PHE A 127 4.98 12.07 -15.19
C PHE A 127 5.20 13.56 -15.45
N GLN A 128 6.42 14.08 -15.28
CA GLN A 128 6.75 15.47 -15.60
C GLN A 128 6.62 15.81 -17.09
N GLU A 129 7.03 14.90 -17.98
CA GLU A 129 6.84 15.11 -19.43
C GLU A 129 5.38 14.93 -19.85
N ILE A 130 4.61 14.03 -19.22
CA ILE A 130 3.15 13.91 -19.42
C ILE A 130 2.42 15.19 -18.97
N GLU A 131 2.73 15.69 -17.77
CA GLU A 131 2.16 16.93 -17.21
C GLU A 131 2.39 18.12 -18.15
N LYS A 132 3.66 18.34 -18.53
CA LYS A 132 4.07 19.38 -19.46
C LYS A 132 3.40 19.25 -20.83
N ALA A 133 3.25 18.03 -21.36
CA ALA A 133 2.56 17.81 -22.62
C ALA A 133 1.05 18.12 -22.54
N ILE A 134 0.39 17.84 -21.40
CA ILE A 134 -1.02 18.21 -21.19
C ILE A 134 -1.16 19.72 -21.05
N ASP A 135 -0.26 20.40 -20.34
CA ASP A 135 -0.24 21.86 -20.24
C ASP A 135 -0.03 22.53 -21.61
N GLU A 136 0.89 22.02 -22.44
CA GLU A 136 1.11 22.48 -23.82
C GLU A 136 -0.14 22.28 -24.70
N TYR A 137 -0.85 21.16 -24.53
CA TYR A 137 -2.10 20.87 -25.22
C TYR A 137 -3.23 21.81 -24.80
N GLU A 138 -3.44 22.02 -23.49
CA GLU A 138 -4.48 22.90 -22.96
C GLU A 138 -4.24 24.36 -23.36
N GLN A 139 -2.98 24.83 -23.32
CA GLN A 139 -2.61 26.15 -23.83
C GLN A 139 -2.92 26.29 -25.33
N THR A 140 -2.60 25.27 -26.13
CA THR A 140 -2.89 25.27 -27.57
C THR A 140 -4.41 25.33 -27.83
N ARG A 141 -5.19 24.50 -27.14
CA ARG A 141 -6.67 24.47 -27.24
C ARG A 141 -7.31 25.81 -26.84
N ASN A 142 -6.80 26.45 -25.80
CA ASN A 142 -7.27 27.77 -25.34
C ASN A 142 -6.89 28.89 -26.31
N ASN A 143 -5.68 28.85 -26.88
CA ASN A 143 -5.23 29.80 -27.92
C ASN A 143 -5.98 29.63 -29.24
N GLU A 144 -6.43 28.41 -29.58
CA GLU A 144 -7.30 28.19 -30.74
C GLU A 144 -8.71 28.75 -30.48
N ARG A 145 -9.30 28.50 -29.30
CA ARG A 145 -10.59 29.08 -28.91
C ARG A 145 -10.58 30.61 -28.95
N SER A 146 -9.61 31.26 -28.32
CA SER A 146 -9.52 32.73 -28.32
C SER A 146 -9.40 33.32 -29.73
N LYS A 147 -8.77 32.61 -30.66
CA LYS A 147 -8.64 33.00 -32.07
C LYS A 147 -9.94 32.86 -32.89
N TYR A 148 -10.90 32.06 -32.43
CA TYR A 148 -12.26 32.03 -32.98
C TYR A 148 -13.15 33.11 -32.33
N ASP A 149 -13.00 33.38 -31.04
CA ASP A 149 -13.74 34.44 -30.36
C ASP A 149 -13.30 35.85 -30.83
N GLU A 150 -12.00 36.10 -31.01
CA GLU A 150 -11.50 37.33 -31.66
C GLU A 150 -12.01 37.51 -33.11
N ARG A 151 -12.45 36.44 -33.78
CA ARG A 151 -13.10 36.52 -35.10
C ARG A 151 -14.59 36.85 -35.02
N ASN A 152 -15.26 36.55 -33.91
CA ASN A 152 -16.67 36.91 -33.71
C ASN A 152 -16.85 38.40 -33.37
N ASP A 153 -15.84 39.05 -32.79
CA ASP A 153 -15.87 40.49 -32.48
C ASP A 153 -15.63 41.40 -33.71
N LEU A 154 -15.34 40.85 -34.89
CA LEU A 154 -15.28 41.60 -36.14
C LEU A 154 -16.61 41.60 -36.90
N GLN A 155 -17.48 42.51 -36.43
CA GLN A 155 -18.73 43.00 -37.05
C GLN A 155 -20.02 42.18 -36.86
N THR A 156 -20.91 42.68 -36.00
CA THR A 156 -22.33 42.88 -36.39
C THR A 156 -22.88 44.16 -35.75
N GLY A 157 -22.78 45.29 -36.47
CA GLY A 157 -23.07 46.61 -35.89
C GLY A 157 -23.79 47.62 -36.79
N TRP A 158 -24.40 47.18 -37.90
CA TRP A 158 -25.20 48.06 -38.77
C TRP A 158 -26.45 47.35 -39.29
N GLY A 159 -27.62 47.74 -38.78
CA GLY A 159 -28.90 47.41 -39.38
C GLY A 159 -29.46 48.59 -40.17
N LEU A 160 -29.97 48.33 -41.38
CA LEU A 160 -31.22 48.89 -41.95
C LEU A 160 -31.51 48.24 -43.33
N GLN A 161 -32.74 48.39 -43.82
CA GLN A 161 -33.39 47.44 -44.75
C GLN A 161 -33.47 47.90 -46.21
N ASN A 162 -33.51 46.92 -47.14
CA ASN A 162 -34.21 46.93 -48.45
C ASN A 162 -33.74 47.95 -49.53
N SER A 163 -33.92 47.74 -50.85
CA SER A 163 -34.64 46.73 -51.66
C SER A 163 -34.03 46.64 -53.07
N GLY A 164 -34.29 45.57 -53.84
CA GLY A 164 -34.08 45.58 -55.30
C GLY A 164 -34.08 44.22 -56.00
N TYR A 165 -35.03 44.00 -56.92
CA TYR A 165 -35.09 42.84 -57.82
C TYR A 165 -33.97 42.85 -58.87
N GLY A 166 -33.51 41.65 -59.30
CA GLY A 166 -32.63 41.48 -60.47
C GLY A 166 -32.56 40.03 -60.94
N THR A 167 -33.26 39.70 -62.03
CA THR A 167 -33.32 38.36 -62.63
C THR A 167 -32.04 38.04 -63.42
N GLY A 168 -31.54 36.81 -63.34
CA GLY A 168 -30.42 36.31 -64.16
C GLY A 168 -30.30 34.79 -64.05
N ASP A 169 -30.10 34.11 -65.18
CA ASP A 169 -30.30 32.66 -65.34
C ASP A 169 -28.96 31.89 -65.50
N SER A 170 -29.06 30.57 -65.51
CA SER A 170 -28.12 29.58 -66.08
C SER A 170 -26.88 29.10 -65.32
N GLU A 171 -26.96 27.79 -65.03
CA GLU A 171 -26.00 26.73 -65.41
C GLU A 171 -24.85 26.27 -64.50
N ARG A 172 -24.75 24.93 -64.49
CA ARG A 172 -23.64 24.11 -64.01
C ARG A 172 -22.33 24.47 -64.72
N GLN A 173 -21.19 24.31 -64.05
CA GLN A 173 -20.29 23.16 -64.32
C GLN A 173 -19.17 23.01 -63.29
N ASP A 174 -18.62 21.79 -63.31
CA ASP A 174 -17.53 21.24 -62.50
C ASP A 174 -16.15 21.67 -63.04
N LEU A 175 -15.06 21.09 -62.49
CA LEU A 175 -13.61 21.22 -62.80
C LEU A 175 -12.81 22.10 -61.79
N GLY A 176 -11.59 21.74 -61.36
CA GLY A 176 -10.85 20.49 -61.58
C GLY A 176 -9.35 20.69 -61.95
N GLN A 177 -8.46 20.48 -60.98
CA GLN A 177 -6.98 20.34 -61.12
C GLN A 177 -6.21 21.64 -61.52
N VAL A 178 -4.93 21.88 -61.21
CA VAL A 178 -3.68 21.09 -61.28
C VAL A 178 -2.60 21.82 -60.44
N TRP A 179 -1.66 21.09 -59.82
CA TRP A 179 -0.18 21.30 -59.93
C TRP A 179 0.57 20.31 -59.01
N GLN A 180 1.28 19.36 -59.63
CA GLN A 180 2.33 18.53 -59.01
C GLN A 180 3.66 18.84 -59.72
N ASN A 181 4.79 18.77 -58.99
CA ASN A 181 6.00 17.99 -59.36
C ASN A 181 7.27 18.49 -58.66
N ALA A 182 7.95 17.59 -57.92
CA ALA A 182 9.40 17.40 -57.94
C ALA A 182 9.79 16.12 -57.15
N GLN A 183 10.64 15.27 -57.71
CA GLN A 183 11.30 14.13 -57.03
C GLN A 183 12.74 14.02 -57.56
N SER A 184 13.72 13.81 -56.65
CA SER A 184 15.03 13.12 -56.76
C SER A 184 15.97 13.46 -57.96
N ILE A 185 17.30 13.29 -57.96
CA ILE A 185 18.20 12.29 -57.32
C ILE A 185 19.64 12.88 -57.12
N SER A 186 20.56 12.07 -56.58
CA SER A 186 21.93 12.36 -56.12
C SER A 186 23.08 12.31 -57.15
N GLY A 187 24.25 12.87 -56.81
CA GLY A 187 25.56 12.65 -57.47
C GLY A 187 26.72 13.20 -56.61
N ALA A 188 27.93 12.61 -56.69
CA ALA A 188 29.02 12.80 -55.70
C ALA A 188 30.40 13.16 -56.29
N GLU A 189 31.35 13.42 -55.36
CA GLU A 189 32.82 13.29 -55.46
C GLU A 189 33.70 14.54 -55.74
N GLN A 190 34.90 14.58 -55.10
CA GLN A 190 35.87 15.70 -55.04
C GLN A 190 36.97 15.60 -56.15
N PRO A 191 37.97 16.52 -56.30
CA PRO A 191 38.98 16.95 -55.30
C PRO A 191 38.99 18.51 -55.10
N ASP A 192 39.98 19.23 -54.55
CA ASP A 192 41.36 18.95 -54.09
C ASP A 192 41.84 20.00 -53.03
N ALA A 193 43.07 19.86 -52.50
CA ALA A 193 43.79 20.87 -51.69
C ALA A 193 45.30 20.93 -52.09
N PRO A 194 46.08 21.99 -51.74
CA PRO A 194 46.99 21.84 -50.57
C PRO A 194 47.46 23.12 -49.82
N GLU A 195 47.82 22.94 -48.53
CA GLU A 195 48.95 23.54 -47.74
C GLU A 195 49.15 25.09 -47.61
N ARG A 196 49.71 25.72 -46.55
CA ARG A 196 50.16 25.46 -45.15
C ARG A 196 50.34 26.87 -44.48
N LEU A 197 50.62 27.14 -43.19
CA LEU A 197 51.60 26.55 -42.24
C LEU A 197 51.36 27.09 -40.78
N ASP A 198 51.33 26.18 -39.80
CA ASP A 198 51.88 26.08 -38.40
C ASP A 198 52.47 27.34 -37.67
N TYR A 199 52.74 27.43 -36.34
CA TYR A 199 52.96 26.52 -35.17
C TYR A 199 52.39 27.19 -33.86
N ASP A 200 52.47 26.75 -32.58
CA ASP A 200 53.21 25.67 -31.87
C ASP A 200 52.43 25.17 -30.61
N ARG A 201 52.85 23.99 -30.09
CA ARG A 201 53.04 23.59 -28.67
C ARG A 201 51.96 22.86 -27.81
N GLU A 202 52.22 21.55 -27.70
CA GLU A 202 51.98 20.52 -26.67
C GLU A 202 52.55 20.80 -25.24
N ALA A 203 52.57 19.91 -24.23
CA ALA A 203 51.62 18.93 -23.65
C ALA A 203 52.19 18.34 -22.31
N VAL A 204 51.27 17.76 -21.50
CA VAL A 204 51.30 16.77 -20.37
C VAL A 204 52.55 15.81 -20.33
N PRO A 205 53.13 15.30 -19.19
CA PRO A 205 52.49 14.31 -18.29
C PRO A 205 53.00 14.12 -16.81
N THR A 206 52.78 12.91 -16.25
CA THR A 206 52.46 12.53 -14.84
C THR A 206 53.53 11.77 -14.00
N PHE A 207 53.34 11.82 -12.66
CA PHE A 207 53.56 10.78 -11.60
C PHE A 207 54.97 10.30 -11.13
N VAL A 208 54.94 9.83 -9.86
CA VAL A 208 55.91 9.02 -9.05
C VAL A 208 56.85 9.80 -8.11
N GLY A 209 57.00 9.34 -6.86
CA GLY A 209 57.66 10.09 -5.75
C GLY A 209 58.77 9.31 -5.00
N ASP A 210 59.21 9.83 -3.84
CA ASP A 210 59.97 9.06 -2.82
C ASP A 210 59.84 9.66 -1.39
N ARG A 211 60.33 8.89 -0.39
CA ARG A 211 60.11 8.90 1.07
C ARG A 211 60.59 10.13 1.87
N GLY A 212 60.01 10.31 3.07
CA GLY A 212 60.58 11.14 4.15
C GLY A 212 59.89 11.05 5.53
N ARG A 213 60.35 10.13 6.39
CA ARG A 213 60.00 9.91 7.83
C ARG A 213 59.46 11.09 8.67
N SER A 214 58.49 10.78 9.54
CA SER A 214 58.64 10.92 11.01
C SER A 214 57.76 9.90 11.77
N GLU A 215 58.00 9.70 13.06
CA GLU A 215 57.61 8.50 13.84
C GLU A 215 56.98 8.90 15.20
N ARG A 216 56.05 8.05 15.69
CA ARG A 216 55.55 7.82 17.08
C ARG A 216 54.21 8.45 17.47
N GLN A 217 53.36 7.86 18.31
CA GLN A 217 53.03 6.48 18.73
C GLN A 217 52.00 6.59 19.88
N ASN A 218 50.98 5.74 19.90
CA ASN A 218 50.18 5.23 21.03
C ASN A 218 49.59 6.16 22.13
N GLY A 219 48.31 5.91 22.45
CA GLY A 219 47.66 6.27 23.72
C GLY A 219 46.18 5.89 23.73
N THR A 220 45.80 4.85 24.49
CA THR A 220 44.43 4.31 24.60
C THR A 220 43.72 4.75 25.88
N ALA A 221 42.37 4.83 25.82
CA ALA A 221 41.37 4.61 26.88
C ALA A 221 41.44 5.39 28.21
N ASP A 222 40.35 6.10 28.54
CA ASP A 222 39.50 5.88 29.74
C ASP A 222 38.29 6.85 29.65
N GLU A 223 37.05 6.37 29.78
CA GLU A 223 36.24 6.19 31.02
C GLU A 223 35.29 7.38 31.24
N THR A 224 33.99 7.10 31.41
CA THR A 224 32.95 8.10 31.71
C THR A 224 32.21 7.73 32.98
N VAL A 225 32.39 8.51 34.05
CA VAL A 225 31.66 8.39 35.32
C VAL A 225 31.15 9.76 35.78
N SER A 226 29.82 9.82 35.95
CA SER A 226 29.03 10.60 36.91
C SER A 226 29.46 12.01 37.33
N GLY A 227 28.57 12.97 37.09
CA GLY A 227 28.53 14.26 37.78
C GLY A 227 27.10 14.83 37.79
N ALA A 228 26.33 14.52 38.83
CA ALA A 228 25.01 15.11 39.03
C ALA A 228 25.11 16.37 39.88
N GLU A 229 24.45 17.46 39.49
CA GLU A 229 24.04 18.51 40.42
C GLU A 229 22.82 19.29 39.91
N SER A 230 22.09 19.93 40.82
CA SER A 230 20.77 20.53 40.58
C SER A 230 20.63 21.91 41.21
N GLY A 231 19.73 22.73 40.67
CA GLY A 231 19.39 24.06 41.16
C GLY A 231 20.16 25.19 40.46
N THR A 232 19.63 26.40 40.30
CA THR A 232 18.37 27.01 40.76
C THR A 232 17.81 27.90 39.63
N GLY A 233 16.50 28.05 39.43
CA GLY A 233 15.62 28.86 40.28
C GLY A 233 15.33 30.22 39.64
N GLN A 234 14.50 30.25 38.59
CA GLN A 234 13.94 31.51 38.09
C GLN A 234 12.77 31.97 38.97
N GLY A 235 12.64 33.28 39.14
CA GLY A 235 11.47 33.88 39.77
C GLY A 235 11.44 35.39 39.66
N GLU A 236 10.67 35.90 38.69
CA GLU A 236 9.71 36.98 38.95
C GLU A 236 8.61 36.97 37.87
N ARG A 237 7.42 37.47 38.22
CA ARG A 237 6.15 37.15 37.56
C ARG A 237 5.23 38.37 37.52
N SER A 238 4.52 38.53 36.42
CA SER A 238 3.20 39.18 36.32
C SER A 238 2.55 38.69 35.01
N ASP A 239 1.40 38.01 35.06
CA ASP A 239 0.04 38.59 35.04
C ASP A 239 -0.30 39.18 33.66
N GLY A 240 -1.33 38.72 32.94
CA GLY A 240 -2.28 37.65 33.24
C GLY A 240 -3.23 37.34 32.07
N LEU A 241 -4.20 36.47 32.37
CA LEU A 241 -5.39 36.05 31.59
C LEU A 241 -6.00 37.18 30.69
N GLY A 242 -6.58 36.92 29.52
CA GLY A 242 -6.76 35.68 28.74
C GLY A 242 -7.96 35.75 27.78
N LYS A 243 -7.83 35.08 26.61
CA LYS A 243 -8.88 34.60 25.66
C LYS A 243 -9.89 35.57 24.99
N THR A 244 -10.45 35.03 23.90
CA THR A 244 -11.64 35.40 23.10
C THR A 244 -11.63 36.70 22.29
N HIS A 245 -11.35 36.54 20.99
CA HIS A 245 -12.24 36.80 19.85
C HIS A 245 -13.29 37.92 20.01
N GLU A 246 -13.20 38.95 19.16
CA GLU A 246 -14.21 39.30 18.14
C GLU A 246 -13.75 40.55 17.35
N GLN A 247 -13.91 40.53 16.02
CA GLN A 247 -13.99 41.75 15.20
C GLN A 247 -15.44 42.25 15.24
N PRO A 248 -15.68 43.57 15.11
CA PRO A 248 -16.31 43.97 13.84
C PRO A 248 -15.88 45.34 13.27
N GLU A 249 -15.76 45.34 11.94
CA GLU A 249 -16.19 46.35 10.96
C GLU A 249 -15.99 47.88 11.15
N SER A 250 -15.20 48.42 10.21
CA SER A 250 -15.60 49.45 9.22
C SER A 250 -15.78 50.93 9.62
N THR A 251 -14.92 51.80 9.06
CA THR A 251 -15.25 52.71 7.91
C THR A 251 -14.17 53.79 7.68
N GLY A 252 -14.00 54.26 6.43
CA GLY A 252 -13.26 55.51 6.12
C GLY A 252 -12.16 55.41 5.04
N ARG A 253 -12.51 55.12 3.78
CA ARG A 253 -12.78 56.12 2.71
C ARG A 253 -11.56 56.94 2.24
N GLY A 254 -11.03 56.59 1.07
CA GLY A 254 -10.06 57.40 0.31
C GLY A 254 -9.87 56.93 -1.13
N SER A 255 -10.68 57.43 -2.07
CA SER A 255 -10.59 57.08 -3.50
C SER A 255 -9.37 57.70 -4.19
N ARG A 256 -8.63 56.91 -4.97
CA ARG A 256 -7.98 57.33 -6.22
C ARG A 256 -8.00 56.17 -7.22
N ASP A 257 -8.42 56.47 -8.44
CA ASP A 257 -8.39 55.54 -9.56
C ASP A 257 -6.99 55.53 -10.20
N ASP A 258 -6.29 54.39 -10.11
CA ASP A 258 -5.52 53.73 -11.18
C ASP A 258 -4.70 52.58 -10.59
N GLY A 259 -4.84 51.38 -11.14
CA GLY A 259 -4.07 50.20 -10.70
C GLY A 259 -4.86 48.91 -10.74
N ALA A 260 -4.54 48.05 -11.71
CA ALA A 260 -5.14 46.73 -11.85
C ALA A 260 -4.65 45.77 -10.74
N TYR A 261 -5.43 45.67 -9.66
CA TYR A 261 -5.35 44.56 -8.70
C TYR A 261 -6.75 44.00 -8.47
N GLN A 262 -7.18 43.11 -9.37
CA GLN A 262 -8.21 42.13 -9.02
C GLN A 262 -7.61 41.23 -7.94
N GLN A 263 -7.94 41.49 -6.68
CA GLN A 263 -7.57 40.62 -5.58
C GLN A 263 -8.39 39.34 -5.71
N LEU A 264 -7.81 38.35 -6.41
CA LEU A 264 -8.35 37.01 -6.50
C LEU A 264 -8.40 36.41 -5.08
N SER A 265 -9.59 36.46 -4.47
CA SER A 265 -9.93 35.67 -3.29
C SER A 265 -10.02 34.20 -3.73
N LEU A 266 -8.85 33.59 -3.87
CA LEU A 266 -8.72 32.16 -4.10
C LEU A 266 -9.17 31.44 -2.82
N ASN A 267 -10.38 30.88 -2.85
CA ASN A 267 -10.82 29.90 -1.85
C ASN A 267 -10.04 28.59 -2.09
N LEU A 268 -8.76 28.60 -1.69
CA LEU A 268 -7.81 27.48 -1.81
C LEU A 268 -8.14 26.30 -0.88
N PHE A 269 -9.09 26.50 0.03
CA PHE A 269 -9.53 25.51 1.00
C PHE A 269 -11.05 25.49 1.01
N LEU A 270 -11.62 24.28 0.94
CA LEU A 270 -13.05 24.01 1.17
C LEU A 270 -13.45 24.52 2.57
N SER A 271 -14.71 24.89 2.78
CA SER A 271 -15.22 25.17 4.14
C SER A 271 -15.18 23.91 5.02
N GLU A 272 -15.24 24.02 6.35
CA GLU A 272 -15.21 22.84 7.24
C GLU A 272 -16.32 21.83 6.89
N ASP A 273 -17.54 22.30 6.64
CA ASP A 273 -18.68 21.46 6.22
C ASP A 273 -18.42 20.75 4.88
N GLU A 274 -17.79 21.44 3.92
CA GLU A 274 -17.41 20.86 2.63
C GLU A 274 -16.25 19.87 2.76
N GLN A 275 -15.25 20.14 3.62
CA GLN A 275 -14.16 19.21 3.92
C GLN A 275 -14.68 17.93 4.58
N ILE A 276 -15.57 18.05 5.57
CA ILE A 276 -16.24 16.91 6.21
C ILE A 276 -17.02 16.13 5.16
N SER A 277 -17.84 16.79 4.34
CA SER A 277 -18.59 16.11 3.27
C SER A 277 -17.71 15.42 2.21
N PHE A 278 -16.49 15.93 1.99
CA PHE A 278 -15.52 15.33 1.07
C PHE A 278 -14.84 14.11 1.69
N ILE A 279 -14.56 14.14 3.00
CA ILE A 279 -14.06 12.98 3.77
C ILE A 279 -15.14 11.90 3.85
N ASP A 280 -16.35 12.22 4.32
CA ASP A 280 -17.48 11.27 4.40
C ASP A 280 -17.74 10.60 3.04
N ARG A 281 -17.69 11.40 1.96
CA ARG A 281 -17.85 10.89 0.60
C ARG A 281 -16.67 10.02 0.17
N ALA A 282 -15.43 10.41 0.46
CA ALA A 282 -14.25 9.59 0.16
C ALA A 282 -14.30 8.25 0.91
N GLU A 283 -14.63 8.25 2.21
CA GLU A 283 -14.79 7.04 3.01
C GLU A 283 -15.90 6.11 2.48
N SER A 284 -16.96 6.67 1.90
CA SER A 284 -18.06 5.89 1.29
C SER A 284 -17.70 5.21 -0.05
N PHE A 285 -16.66 5.67 -0.76
CA PHE A 285 -16.20 5.08 -2.03
C PHE A 285 -14.90 4.29 -1.91
N THR A 286 -14.05 4.66 -0.95
CA THR A 286 -12.82 3.97 -0.60
C THR A 286 -12.73 3.93 0.93
N PRO A 287 -12.94 2.77 1.60
CA PRO A 287 -12.73 2.70 3.04
C PRO A 287 -11.31 3.16 3.35
N SER A 288 -11.13 3.85 4.48
CA SER A 288 -9.84 4.40 4.91
C SER A 288 -8.74 3.34 4.78
N ALA A 289 -7.56 3.74 4.31
CA ALA A 289 -6.42 2.82 4.04
C ALA A 289 -5.92 2.03 5.26
N PHE A 290 -6.47 2.31 6.45
CA PHE A 290 -6.17 1.65 7.73
C PHE A 290 -7.42 1.01 8.37
N SER A 291 -8.57 1.04 7.67
CA SER A 291 -9.80 0.38 8.06
C SER A 291 -10.03 -0.88 7.25
N PHE A 292 -10.83 -1.80 7.81
CA PHE A 292 -11.20 -3.07 7.21
C PHE A 292 -12.68 -3.09 6.84
N ALA A 293 -13.00 -3.66 5.68
CA ALA A 293 -14.37 -4.01 5.34
C ALA A 293 -14.88 -5.12 6.27
N GLN A 294 -16.20 -5.21 6.46
CA GLN A 294 -16.76 -6.20 7.38
C GLN A 294 -16.47 -7.63 6.91
N GLU A 295 -16.39 -7.83 5.60
CA GLU A 295 -16.03 -9.09 4.95
C GLU A 295 -14.57 -9.50 5.24
N GLU A 296 -13.63 -8.54 5.27
CA GLU A 296 -12.23 -8.77 5.67
C GLU A 296 -12.16 -9.19 7.15
N ILE A 297 -12.95 -8.54 8.02
CA ILE A 297 -13.04 -8.86 9.45
C ILE A 297 -13.61 -10.27 9.65
N ASP A 298 -14.72 -10.61 8.98
CA ASP A 298 -15.38 -11.91 9.11
C ASP A 298 -14.47 -13.05 8.64
N HIS A 299 -13.75 -12.85 7.54
CA HIS A 299 -12.76 -13.81 7.04
C HIS A 299 -11.62 -14.02 8.05
N PHE A 300 -11.19 -12.94 8.72
CA PHE A 300 -10.21 -13.02 9.79
C PHE A 300 -10.74 -13.78 11.02
N LEU A 301 -12.01 -13.59 11.40
CA LEU A 301 -12.62 -14.33 12.51
C LEU A 301 -12.73 -15.83 12.19
N LEU A 302 -12.99 -16.19 10.92
CA LEU A 302 -13.10 -17.57 10.46
C LEU A 302 -11.79 -18.36 10.47
N LEU A 303 -10.66 -17.70 10.16
CA LEU A 303 -9.36 -18.34 9.94
C LEU A 303 -8.27 -17.97 10.95
N GLY A 304 -8.39 -16.85 11.65
CA GLY A 304 -7.28 -16.19 12.35
C GLY A 304 -6.79 -16.81 13.67
N SER A 305 -7.45 -17.85 14.19
CA SER A 305 -7.07 -18.40 15.49
C SER A 305 -5.82 -19.26 15.42
N ASN A 306 -4.93 -19.09 16.41
CA ASN A 306 -3.79 -19.98 16.67
C ASN A 306 -4.16 -21.23 17.50
N THR A 307 -5.44 -21.41 17.86
CA THR A 307 -5.96 -22.55 18.63
C THR A 307 -6.56 -23.60 17.71
N ASP A 308 -6.12 -24.85 17.84
CA ASP A 308 -6.74 -25.99 17.15
C ASP A 308 -8.23 -26.11 17.51
N GLU A 309 -9.08 -26.34 16.50
CA GLU A 309 -10.55 -26.49 16.66
C GLU A 309 -11.25 -25.26 17.30
N ALA A 310 -10.64 -24.07 17.22
CA ALA A 310 -11.17 -22.81 17.74
C ALA A 310 -12.66 -22.57 17.46
N ARG A 311 -13.12 -22.81 16.23
CA ARG A 311 -14.53 -22.63 15.85
C ARG A 311 -15.48 -23.55 16.64
N LYS A 312 -15.07 -24.79 16.93
CA LYS A 312 -15.84 -25.72 17.77
C LYS A 312 -15.90 -25.22 19.22
N ILE A 313 -14.76 -24.77 19.76
CA ILE A 313 -14.67 -24.19 21.11
C ILE A 313 -15.59 -22.99 21.25
N ILE A 314 -15.54 -22.05 20.31
CA ILE A 314 -16.34 -20.82 20.35
C ILE A 314 -17.83 -21.14 20.18
N ALA A 315 -18.20 -21.93 19.16
CA ALA A 315 -19.61 -22.29 18.92
C ALA A 315 -20.24 -23.00 20.12
N LEU A 316 -19.48 -23.83 20.82
CA LEU A 316 -19.89 -24.50 22.06
C LEU A 316 -20.26 -23.51 23.17
N GLU A 317 -19.53 -22.40 23.35
CA GLU A 317 -19.88 -21.38 24.34
C GLU A 317 -21.21 -20.67 24.02
N TYR A 318 -21.51 -20.48 22.72
CA TYR A 318 -22.84 -20.02 22.29
C TYR A 318 -23.93 -21.08 22.51
N MET A 319 -23.65 -22.37 22.26
CA MET A 319 -24.57 -23.47 22.54
C MET A 319 -24.91 -23.59 24.04
N LYS A 320 -23.97 -23.19 24.93
CA LYS A 320 -24.18 -23.09 26.38
C LYS A 320 -25.00 -21.87 26.81
N GLN A 321 -25.35 -20.96 25.90
CA GLN A 321 -26.12 -19.73 26.14
C GLN A 321 -25.48 -18.82 27.21
N LYS A 322 -24.15 -18.70 27.18
CA LYS A 322 -23.41 -17.80 28.06
C LYS A 322 -23.65 -16.32 27.75
N PRO A 323 -23.47 -15.41 28.72
CA PRO A 323 -23.48 -13.97 28.46
C PRO A 323 -22.28 -13.57 27.59
N ALA A 324 -22.44 -12.50 26.80
CA ALA A 324 -21.39 -12.01 25.90
C ALA A 324 -20.06 -11.72 26.61
N GLU A 325 -20.09 -11.26 27.86
CA GLU A 325 -18.90 -11.03 28.71
C GLU A 325 -18.05 -12.30 28.91
N GLU A 326 -18.68 -13.45 29.20
CA GLU A 326 -17.97 -14.73 29.35
C GLU A 326 -17.45 -15.27 28.01
N ILE A 327 -18.17 -14.99 26.92
CA ILE A 327 -17.75 -15.37 25.58
C ILE A 327 -16.54 -14.52 25.15
N ALA A 328 -16.57 -13.20 25.37
CA ALA A 328 -15.44 -12.29 25.15
C ALA A 328 -14.19 -12.74 25.93
N ALA A 329 -14.33 -13.12 27.20
CA ALA A 329 -13.25 -13.66 28.01
C ALA A 329 -12.73 -15.05 27.55
N THR A 330 -13.51 -15.79 26.77
CA THR A 330 -13.08 -17.04 26.13
C THR A 330 -12.42 -16.76 24.77
N LEU A 331 -12.93 -15.79 24.02
CA LEU A 331 -12.38 -15.36 22.74
C LEU A 331 -10.93 -14.86 22.89
N SER A 332 -10.62 -14.08 23.93
CA SER A 332 -9.25 -13.64 24.22
C SER A 332 -8.28 -14.77 24.64
N GLN A 333 -8.79 -15.95 24.99
CA GLN A 333 -7.99 -17.15 25.23
C GLN A 333 -7.80 -17.98 23.95
N VAL A 334 -8.81 -18.04 23.09
CA VAL A 334 -8.80 -18.81 21.82
C VAL A 334 -8.04 -18.07 20.72
N TYR A 335 -8.18 -16.76 20.64
CA TYR A 335 -7.41 -15.90 19.73
C TYR A 335 -6.25 -15.28 20.52
N HIS A 336 -5.07 -15.87 20.40
CA HIS A 336 -3.88 -15.46 21.18
C HIS A 336 -2.64 -15.27 20.29
N GLY A 337 -1.75 -14.36 20.69
CA GLY A 337 -0.50 -14.06 19.97
C GLY A 337 -0.72 -13.20 18.72
N GLY A 338 0.03 -13.48 17.66
CA GLY A 338 -0.12 -12.82 16.35
C GLY A 338 -0.54 -13.80 15.26
N PHE A 339 -1.28 -13.32 14.27
CA PHE A 339 -1.68 -14.09 13.10
C PHE A 339 -1.52 -13.27 11.82
N GLY A 340 -1.36 -13.93 10.66
CA GLY A 340 -1.23 -13.25 9.38
C GLY A 340 -1.91 -14.03 8.25
N LEU A 341 -2.80 -13.36 7.53
CA LEU A 341 -3.37 -13.82 6.28
C LEU A 341 -2.62 -13.17 5.10
N LYS A 342 -2.42 -13.95 4.04
CA LYS A 342 -2.03 -13.45 2.72
C LYS A 342 -3.25 -13.52 1.84
N GLU A 343 -3.80 -12.37 1.48
CA GLU A 343 -4.89 -12.25 0.52
C GLU A 343 -4.38 -11.59 -0.76
N ASP A 344 -5.14 -11.73 -1.85
CA ASP A 344 -4.84 -11.09 -3.13
C ASP A 344 -4.88 -9.55 -3.01
N SER A 345 -5.65 -9.04 -2.04
CA SER A 345 -5.73 -7.61 -1.63
C SER A 345 -4.49 -7.12 -0.85
N GLY A 346 -3.62 -8.04 -0.41
CA GLY A 346 -2.43 -7.76 0.38
C GLY A 346 -2.31 -8.62 1.64
N ASN A 347 -1.21 -8.44 2.38
CA ASN A 347 -1.05 -9.10 3.68
C ASN A 347 -1.93 -8.39 4.73
N ILE A 348 -2.68 -9.16 5.50
CA ILE A 348 -3.39 -8.68 6.70
C ILE A 348 -2.74 -9.36 7.90
N SER A 349 -2.36 -8.58 8.91
CA SER A 349 -1.83 -9.09 10.17
C SER A 349 -2.72 -8.70 11.34
N ALA A 350 -2.79 -9.57 12.34
CA ALA A 350 -3.48 -9.33 13.59
C ALA A 350 -2.54 -9.53 14.78
N TRP A 351 -2.79 -8.75 15.83
CA TRP A 351 -2.27 -8.97 17.16
C TRP A 351 -3.43 -9.07 18.15
N TYR A 352 -3.41 -10.11 18.98
CA TYR A 352 -4.45 -10.37 19.96
C TYR A 352 -4.03 -9.81 21.32
N GLY A 353 -4.61 -8.67 21.68
CA GLY A 353 -4.34 -7.92 22.91
C GLY A 353 -5.36 -8.18 24.02
N GLU A 354 -5.10 -7.62 25.19
CA GLU A 354 -6.05 -7.67 26.32
C GLU A 354 -7.35 -6.91 26.02
N ASP A 355 -7.27 -5.87 25.19
CA ASP A 355 -8.35 -4.96 24.81
C ASP A 355 -9.13 -5.39 23.55
N GLY A 356 -8.54 -6.21 22.68
CA GLY A 356 -9.21 -6.69 21.47
C GLY A 356 -8.30 -7.29 20.40
N ILE A 357 -8.84 -7.39 19.19
CA ILE A 357 -8.09 -7.76 17.98
C ILE A 357 -7.57 -6.48 17.32
N HIS A 358 -6.25 -6.35 17.22
CA HIS A 358 -5.58 -5.25 16.53
C HIS A 358 -5.29 -5.71 15.09
N LEU A 359 -6.04 -5.22 14.10
CA LEU A 359 -5.86 -5.55 12.68
C LEU A 359 -5.05 -4.47 11.96
N ALA A 360 -4.06 -4.85 11.15
CA ALA A 360 -3.28 -3.93 10.32
C ALA A 360 -2.94 -4.51 8.94
N LYS A 361 -3.07 -3.67 7.89
CA LYS A 361 -2.64 -4.03 6.53
C LYS A 361 -1.11 -3.96 6.46
N GLY A 362 -0.47 -5.01 5.96
CA GLY A 362 0.98 -5.20 5.95
C GLY A 362 1.44 -6.39 6.80
N ALA A 363 2.72 -6.37 7.18
CA ALA A 363 3.40 -7.51 7.83
C ALA A 363 3.47 -7.44 9.37
N SER A 364 2.87 -6.42 10.00
CA SER A 364 2.87 -6.26 11.46
C SER A 364 1.67 -5.45 11.95
N ALA A 365 0.95 -5.99 12.92
CA ALA A 365 -0.07 -5.29 13.69
C ALA A 365 0.38 -4.89 15.10
N ILE A 366 1.36 -5.59 15.68
CA ILE A 366 1.92 -5.25 16.99
C ILE A 366 2.54 -3.85 16.96
N ASP A 367 2.22 -3.05 17.98
CA ASP A 367 2.62 -1.64 18.15
C ASP A 367 2.36 -0.73 16.93
N SER A 368 1.45 -1.12 16.02
CA SER A 368 1.13 -0.32 14.84
C SER A 368 0.19 0.84 15.22
N PRO A 369 0.60 2.12 15.06
CA PRO A 369 -0.27 3.28 15.33
C PRO A 369 -1.39 3.45 14.29
N ARG A 370 -1.57 2.46 13.41
CA ARG A 370 -2.54 2.39 12.33
C ARG A 370 -3.36 1.09 12.38
N ALA A 371 -3.27 0.34 13.48
CA ALA A 371 -4.12 -0.83 13.67
C ALA A 371 -5.56 -0.39 13.98
N GLN A 372 -6.53 -1.03 13.35
CA GLN A 372 -7.93 -0.96 13.77
C GLN A 372 -8.11 -1.96 14.92
N VAL A 373 -8.51 -1.45 16.10
CA VAL A 373 -8.81 -2.30 17.25
C VAL A 373 -10.30 -2.63 17.27
N ILE A 374 -10.62 -3.92 17.33
CA ILE A 374 -11.99 -4.43 17.48
C ILE A 374 -12.10 -5.04 18.87
N SER A 375 -13.02 -4.56 19.71
CA SER A 375 -13.14 -5.04 21.09
C SER A 375 -13.62 -6.49 21.14
N TRP A 376 -13.28 -7.21 22.22
CA TRP A 376 -13.75 -8.59 22.41
C TRP A 376 -15.28 -8.71 22.49
N GLU A 377 -15.99 -7.64 22.91
CA GLU A 377 -17.46 -7.58 22.93
C GLU A 377 -18.06 -7.43 21.51
N ASP A 378 -17.42 -6.62 20.66
CA ASP A 378 -17.81 -6.48 19.25
C ASP A 378 -17.53 -7.78 18.48
N VAL A 379 -16.38 -8.42 18.73
CA VAL A 379 -16.05 -9.74 18.17
C VAL A 379 -17.06 -10.80 18.60
N ALA A 380 -17.45 -10.82 19.87
CA ALA A 380 -18.51 -11.72 20.33
C ALA A 380 -19.82 -11.45 19.57
N THR A 381 -20.27 -10.20 19.54
CA THR A 381 -21.49 -9.80 18.82
C THR A 381 -21.45 -10.26 17.36
N ARG A 382 -20.34 -10.03 16.65
CA ARG A 382 -20.20 -10.42 15.24
C ARG A 382 -20.17 -11.93 15.02
N ILE A 383 -19.48 -12.69 15.88
CA ILE A 383 -19.49 -14.16 15.81
C ILE A 383 -20.89 -14.72 16.07
N GLY A 384 -21.66 -14.12 16.98
CA GLY A 384 -23.07 -14.45 17.18
C GLY A 384 -23.90 -14.29 15.90
N GLU A 385 -23.77 -13.16 15.21
CA GLU A 385 -24.42 -12.91 13.91
C GLU A 385 -23.99 -13.93 12.83
N LEU A 386 -22.70 -14.24 12.73
CA LEU A 386 -22.17 -15.23 11.79
C LEU A 386 -22.65 -16.66 12.11
N LEU A 387 -22.88 -16.99 13.37
CA LEU A 387 -23.49 -18.27 13.79
C LEU A 387 -24.98 -18.32 13.42
N GLU A 388 -25.75 -17.26 13.65
CA GLU A 388 -27.17 -17.17 13.26
C GLU A 388 -27.35 -17.28 11.73
N GLN A 389 -26.41 -16.74 10.96
CA GLN A 389 -26.39 -16.81 9.50
C GLN A 389 -25.87 -18.17 8.96
N GLY A 390 -25.29 -19.02 9.81
CA GLY A 390 -24.68 -20.29 9.39
C GLY A 390 -23.38 -20.12 8.61
N HIS A 391 -22.68 -18.98 8.81
CA HIS A 391 -21.42 -18.65 8.15
C HIS A 391 -20.19 -18.88 9.04
N PHE A 392 -20.33 -18.89 10.38
CA PHE A 392 -19.19 -19.08 11.30
C PHE A 392 -18.61 -20.50 11.29
N ALA A 393 -19.45 -21.53 11.41
CA ALA A 393 -19.02 -22.93 11.54
C ALA A 393 -19.93 -23.85 10.74
N THR A 394 -19.36 -24.95 10.22
CA THR A 394 -20.12 -25.94 9.45
C THR A 394 -21.01 -26.79 10.36
N ASN A 395 -22.09 -27.34 9.80
CA ASN A 395 -22.98 -28.26 10.54
C ASN A 395 -22.24 -29.46 11.16
N VAL A 396 -21.16 -29.93 10.52
CA VAL A 396 -20.33 -31.03 11.03
C VAL A 396 -19.55 -30.57 12.27
N GLU A 397 -18.93 -29.39 12.22
CA GLU A 397 -18.23 -28.82 13.39
C GLU A 397 -19.19 -28.60 14.57
N LEU A 398 -20.42 -28.13 14.31
CA LEU A 398 -21.45 -27.92 15.33
C LEU A 398 -21.94 -29.24 15.96
N GLU A 399 -22.11 -30.31 15.17
CA GLU A 399 -22.47 -31.64 15.68
C GLU A 399 -21.31 -32.27 16.49
N GLU A 400 -20.07 -32.08 16.04
CA GLU A 400 -18.88 -32.58 16.72
C GLU A 400 -18.49 -31.79 17.98
N ALA A 401 -18.84 -30.50 18.10
CA ALA A 401 -18.38 -29.60 19.16
C ALA A 401 -18.62 -30.15 20.58
N ALA A 402 -19.80 -30.72 20.84
CA ALA A 402 -20.11 -31.33 22.13
C ALA A 402 -19.31 -32.64 22.39
N GLY A 403 -18.94 -33.36 21.32
CA GLY A 403 -18.02 -34.50 21.41
C GLY A 403 -16.58 -34.08 21.68
N TYR A 404 -16.14 -32.99 21.03
CA TYR A 404 -14.85 -32.34 21.25
C TYR A 404 -14.69 -31.89 22.71
N GLU A 405 -15.69 -31.21 23.30
CA GLU A 405 -15.64 -30.85 24.72
C GLU A 405 -15.46 -32.08 25.62
N ARG A 406 -16.25 -33.15 25.40
CA ARG A 406 -16.17 -34.36 26.23
C ARG A 406 -14.81 -35.04 26.14
N ILE A 407 -14.18 -35.10 24.96
CA ILE A 407 -12.84 -35.70 24.84
C ILE A 407 -11.75 -34.81 25.46
N SER A 408 -11.84 -33.49 25.33
CA SER A 408 -10.90 -32.56 25.96
C SER A 408 -11.01 -32.59 27.50
N VAL A 409 -12.24 -32.57 28.04
CA VAL A 409 -12.48 -32.72 29.49
C VAL A 409 -12.03 -34.10 29.98
N ALA A 410 -12.28 -35.18 29.21
CA ALA A 410 -11.76 -36.51 29.53
C ALA A 410 -10.22 -36.53 29.57
N GLN A 411 -9.53 -35.87 28.65
CA GLN A 411 -8.07 -35.75 28.67
C GLN A 411 -7.58 -35.02 29.93
N SER A 412 -8.15 -33.86 30.27
CA SER A 412 -7.79 -33.12 31.49
C SER A 412 -7.99 -33.95 32.76
N ILE A 413 -9.10 -34.68 32.85
CA ILE A 413 -9.42 -35.55 33.99
C ILE A 413 -8.49 -36.78 34.03
N TRP A 414 -8.11 -37.34 32.87
CA TRP A 414 -7.15 -38.44 32.77
C TRP A 414 -5.76 -38.01 33.23
N TYR A 415 -5.29 -36.82 32.85
CA TYR A 415 -4.02 -36.26 33.34
C TYR A 415 -4.07 -36.02 34.86
N LEU A 416 -5.10 -35.31 35.34
CA LEU A 416 -5.30 -35.07 36.78
C LEU A 416 -5.22 -36.37 37.60
N TYR A 417 -5.91 -37.42 37.14
CA TYR A 417 -5.94 -38.72 37.83
C TYR A 417 -4.57 -39.43 37.88
N HIS A 418 -3.78 -39.32 36.81
CA HIS A 418 -2.43 -39.91 36.77
C HIS A 418 -1.44 -39.12 37.64
N ASP A 419 -1.57 -37.79 37.68
CA ASP A 419 -0.74 -36.89 38.48
C ASP A 419 -1.10 -36.87 39.98
N LEU A 420 -2.19 -37.55 40.40
CA LEU A 420 -2.52 -37.73 41.82
C LEU A 420 -1.38 -38.43 42.57
N SER A 421 -1.05 -37.92 43.76
CA SER A 421 -0.11 -38.59 44.66
C SER A 421 -0.67 -39.93 45.16
N GLU A 422 0.21 -40.81 45.62
CA GLU A 422 -0.19 -42.11 46.17
C GLU A 422 -1.00 -41.94 47.48
N GLU A 423 -0.77 -40.86 48.23
CA GLU A 423 -1.61 -40.47 49.37
C GLU A 423 -3.04 -40.13 48.92
N ALA A 424 -3.20 -39.31 47.87
CA ALA A 424 -4.53 -38.96 47.35
C ALA A 424 -5.29 -40.18 46.80
N LYS A 425 -4.58 -41.07 46.08
CA LYS A 425 -5.13 -42.37 45.65
C LYS A 425 -5.53 -43.24 46.85
N SER A 426 -4.73 -43.26 47.92
CA SER A 426 -5.04 -44.01 49.16
C SER A 426 -6.23 -43.45 49.94
N MET A 427 -6.52 -42.15 49.82
CA MET A 427 -7.72 -41.51 50.38
C MET A 427 -8.98 -41.79 49.56
N GLY A 428 -8.86 -42.39 48.38
CA GLY A 428 -9.99 -42.78 47.53
C GLY A 428 -10.54 -41.65 46.65
N PHE A 429 -9.76 -40.60 46.39
CA PHE A 429 -10.15 -39.57 45.42
C PHE A 429 -10.33 -40.18 44.02
N PHE A 430 -11.37 -39.72 43.31
CA PHE A 430 -11.74 -40.19 41.98
C PHE A 430 -11.93 -41.72 41.87
N SER A 431 -12.66 -42.31 42.81
CA SER A 431 -12.91 -43.75 42.87
C SER A 431 -13.61 -44.29 41.60
N SER A 432 -14.42 -43.46 40.94
CA SER A 432 -15.06 -43.77 39.65
C SER A 432 -14.06 -43.97 38.49
N LEU A 433 -12.84 -43.44 38.61
CA LEU A 433 -11.76 -43.55 37.61
C LEU A 433 -10.84 -44.76 37.81
N SER A 434 -11.03 -45.55 38.87
CA SER A 434 -10.25 -46.78 39.15
C SER A 434 -10.35 -47.88 38.06
N SER A 435 -11.23 -47.70 37.08
CA SER A 435 -11.38 -48.57 35.91
C SER A 435 -10.41 -48.26 34.76
N ILE A 436 -9.62 -47.19 34.86
CA ILE A 436 -8.54 -46.88 33.92
C ILE A 436 -7.37 -47.84 34.20
N GLN A 437 -7.24 -48.89 33.38
CA GLN A 437 -6.42 -50.08 33.68
C GLN A 437 -5.14 -50.25 32.84
N GLY A 438 -4.63 -49.19 32.19
CA GLY A 438 -3.30 -49.18 31.58
C GLY A 438 -3.26 -49.58 30.09
N ASN A 439 -4.36 -49.38 29.36
CA ASN A 439 -4.38 -49.45 27.90
C ASN A 439 -3.86 -48.15 27.25
N GLY A 440 -3.74 -47.07 28.04
CA GLY A 440 -3.13 -45.80 27.68
C GLY A 440 -3.90 -44.94 26.69
N PHE A 441 -3.27 -43.82 26.31
CA PHE A 441 -3.76 -42.89 25.30
C PHE A 441 -3.70 -43.52 23.89
N PRO A 442 -4.70 -43.29 23.00
CA PRO A 442 -5.91 -42.48 23.18
C PRO A 442 -7.14 -43.27 23.68
N ASN A 443 -7.00 -44.58 23.92
CA ASN A 443 -8.14 -45.48 24.16
C ASN A 443 -8.89 -45.15 25.47
N GLU A 444 -8.16 -44.80 26.53
CA GLU A 444 -8.73 -44.50 27.84
C GLU A 444 -9.45 -43.16 27.89
N THR A 445 -8.93 -42.15 27.17
CA THR A 445 -9.57 -40.84 27.04
C THR A 445 -10.84 -40.94 26.20
N GLN A 446 -10.86 -41.78 25.16
CA GLN A 446 -12.07 -42.08 24.39
C GLN A 446 -13.13 -42.76 25.26
N TRP A 447 -12.76 -43.80 26.01
CA TRP A 447 -13.67 -44.48 26.95
C TRP A 447 -14.25 -43.52 28.00
N LEU A 448 -13.41 -42.63 28.55
CA LEU A 448 -13.85 -41.64 29.54
C LEU A 448 -14.78 -40.59 28.93
N SER A 449 -14.55 -40.16 27.69
CA SER A 449 -15.49 -39.30 26.94
C SER A 449 -16.86 -39.96 26.76
N ASP A 450 -16.89 -41.27 26.46
CA ASP A 450 -18.13 -42.06 26.38
C ASP A 450 -18.82 -42.20 27.76
N GLN A 451 -18.07 -42.26 28.86
CA GLN A 451 -18.65 -42.24 30.22
C GLN A 451 -19.18 -40.84 30.60
N LEU A 452 -18.50 -39.75 30.22
CA LEU A 452 -18.97 -38.39 30.46
C LEU A 452 -20.29 -38.07 29.75
N ASN A 453 -20.61 -38.79 28.67
CA ASN A 453 -21.92 -38.72 28.02
C ASN A 453 -23.06 -39.39 28.83
N GLN A 454 -22.75 -40.10 29.92
CA GLN A 454 -23.74 -40.74 30.79
C GLN A 454 -24.05 -39.86 32.02
N PRO A 455 -25.29 -39.38 32.20
CA PRO A 455 -25.63 -38.45 33.29
C PRO A 455 -25.32 -38.98 34.70
N GLN A 456 -25.43 -40.30 34.92
CA GLN A 456 -25.16 -40.91 36.23
C GLN A 456 -23.68 -40.85 36.60
N PHE A 457 -22.78 -41.13 35.64
CA PHE A 457 -21.34 -41.05 35.85
C PHE A 457 -20.89 -39.60 36.04
N LEU A 458 -21.44 -38.68 35.24
CA LEU A 458 -21.14 -37.25 35.31
C LEU A 458 -21.51 -36.62 36.67
N GLU A 459 -22.65 -37.00 37.28
CA GLU A 459 -23.01 -36.51 38.63
C GLU A 459 -22.14 -37.12 39.75
N ILE A 460 -21.72 -38.39 39.62
CA ILE A 460 -20.76 -39.01 40.55
C ILE A 460 -19.41 -38.27 40.47
N LEU A 461 -18.89 -38.07 39.27
CA LEU A 461 -17.59 -37.45 39.04
C LEU A 461 -17.57 -35.98 39.50
N LYS A 462 -18.66 -35.23 39.32
CA LYS A 462 -18.83 -33.88 39.92
C LYS A 462 -18.75 -33.89 41.44
N ALA A 463 -19.34 -34.89 42.10
CA ALA A 463 -19.31 -35.00 43.56
C ALA A 463 -17.91 -35.37 44.08
N GLU A 464 -17.20 -36.28 43.39
CA GLU A 464 -15.79 -36.59 43.67
C GLU A 464 -14.88 -35.38 43.46
N TYR A 465 -15.05 -34.65 42.35
CA TYR A 465 -14.26 -33.46 42.01
C TYR A 465 -14.46 -32.31 43.02
N ARG A 466 -15.69 -32.07 43.49
CA ARG A 466 -15.96 -31.11 44.57
C ARG A 466 -15.27 -31.52 45.87
N SER A 467 -15.37 -32.79 46.23
CA SER A 467 -14.72 -33.34 47.44
C SER A 467 -13.20 -33.23 47.38
N PHE A 468 -12.61 -33.23 46.18
CA PHE A 468 -11.18 -33.02 45.94
C PHE A 468 -10.76 -31.54 46.02
N ILE A 469 -11.60 -30.60 45.60
CA ILE A 469 -11.33 -29.15 45.74
C ILE A 469 -11.47 -28.67 47.19
N ASP A 470 -12.38 -29.26 47.96
CA ASP A 470 -12.63 -28.91 49.37
C ASP A 470 -11.59 -29.49 50.37
N ALA A 471 -10.60 -30.26 49.90
CA ALA A 471 -9.63 -31.02 50.69
C ALA A 471 -8.22 -30.40 50.77
#